data_AF-A0A5D3DRG3-F1
#
_entry.id   AF-A0A5D3DRG3-F1
#
_cell.length_a   1.000
_cell.length_b   1.000
_cell.length_c   1.000
_cell.angle_alpha   90.00
_cell.angle_beta   90.00
_cell.angle_gamma   90.00
#
_symmetry.space_group_name_H-M   'P 1'
#
loop_
_entity.id
_entity.type
_entity.pdbx_description
1 polymer ?
#
loop_
_entity_poly.entity_id
_entity_poly.type
_entity_poly.pdbx_seq_one_letter_code
_entity_poly.pdbx_strand_id
1 'polypeptide(L)'
;MTTSQTFQAKKPLNTTFSRGITGWTTPKFSLLLDDVQKAFSKHLATYGGLDICINSAGIGSKIVFHKDQTDGAHTWRHVIDVNLLSVIACTQLAIRTMESMKRPGVIINLGSASGLYPLSIDPAYTASKGGVVMFTRSLSPYKRKGIRINVLCPEFVKTELASNVVGERFAERLGGFVPMEMVIKGAFELITDESKAGSCLWITNRRGMEYWPTSTEEAKYLLPSSRLRKQSSTAFFQKVDIPQSFEKVVVHTLSHNFRGATSIVRSPLRLPIKPDHVLVKIVYAGVNASDVNFSSGHYFGGSSKDLHSMLPLDAGFEGVGIIAAVGDSVTHLKVGTPAAMMTFGSYAEFVTVHSKHILPVARPDPEVVAMLTSGLTASIALEKAAQMESGKVVLVTAAAGGTGQFAVQLAKLAGNKVVATCGGKGKAALLKDLGVDRVIDYKSEDIKTVRF
;
A
#
# COMPACT_ATOMS: atom_id res chain seq x y z
N MET A 1 4.68 15.12 67.87
CA MET A 1 3.31 14.77 67.44
C MET A 1 2.96 15.63 66.24
N THR A 2 2.82 15.02 65.07
CA THR A 2 2.31 15.71 63.86
C THR A 2 1.82 14.65 62.87
N THR A 3 0.53 14.74 62.55
CA THR A 3 -0.19 14.27 61.35
C THR A 3 0.62 14.41 60.04
N SER A 4 0.38 13.77 58.91
CA SER A 4 -0.67 12.86 58.38
C SER A 4 -0.10 12.24 57.06
N GLN A 5 -0.52 11.11 56.47
CA GLN A 5 -1.72 10.26 56.63
C GLN A 5 -1.37 8.79 56.30
N THR A 6 -2.32 7.86 56.47
CA THR A 6 -2.21 6.46 56.00
C THR A 6 -3.49 6.03 55.26
N PHE A 7 -3.37 5.67 53.98
CA PHE A 7 -4.41 4.93 53.26
C PHE A 7 -4.08 3.43 53.27
N GLN A 8 -4.96 2.63 53.87
CA GLN A 8 -4.79 1.18 53.96
C GLN A 8 -5.01 0.49 52.61
N ALA A 9 -4.08 -0.38 52.22
CA ALA A 9 -4.28 -1.27 51.08
C ALA A 9 -5.37 -2.31 51.38
N LYS A 10 -6.42 -2.36 50.55
CA LYS A 10 -7.39 -3.48 50.53
C LYS A 10 -6.95 -4.56 49.53
N LYS A 11 -7.27 -5.81 49.88
CA LYS A 11 -6.82 -7.06 49.23
C LYS A 11 -7.15 -7.15 47.72
N PRO A 12 -6.38 -7.93 46.95
CA PRO A 12 -6.65 -8.13 45.52
C PRO A 12 -7.92 -8.95 45.27
N LEU A 13 -8.71 -8.53 44.28
CA LEU A 13 -9.87 -9.26 43.76
C LEU A 13 -9.43 -10.30 42.73
N ASN A 14 -9.16 -11.52 43.20
CA ASN A 14 -9.16 -12.70 42.33
C ASN A 14 -10.62 -13.08 42.01
N THR A 15 -11.09 -12.76 40.80
CA THR A 15 -12.36 -13.28 40.26
C THR A 15 -12.20 -13.73 38.81
N THR A 16 -11.81 -15.00 38.66
CA THR A 16 -12.33 -15.99 37.70
C THR A 16 -12.83 -15.50 36.32
N PHE A 17 -11.91 -15.08 35.45
CA PHE A 17 -12.18 -14.95 34.01
C PHE A 17 -12.15 -16.32 33.30
N SER A 18 -13.02 -17.25 33.71
CA SER A 18 -13.08 -18.59 33.10
C SER A 18 -14.40 -19.34 33.32
N ARG A 19 -15.41 -19.05 32.46
CA ARG A 19 -16.45 -19.94 31.89
C ARG A 19 -17.69 -19.13 31.48
N GLY A 20 -18.27 -19.44 30.32
CA GLY A 20 -19.65 -19.03 29.99
C GLY A 20 -19.82 -17.83 29.05
N ILE A 21 -19.31 -17.88 27.82
CA ILE A 21 -19.85 -17.10 26.71
C ILE A 21 -20.27 -18.06 25.59
N THR A 22 -21.41 -18.71 25.78
CA THR A 22 -22.01 -19.71 24.86
C THR A 22 -23.49 -19.38 24.63
N GLY A 23 -23.81 -18.12 24.32
CA GLY A 23 -25.20 -17.63 24.32
C GLY A 23 -25.49 -16.36 23.49
N TRP A 24 -24.72 -16.08 22.44
CA TRP A 24 -24.95 -14.90 21.58
C TRP A 24 -25.80 -15.18 20.32
N THR A 25 -26.10 -16.43 20.00
CA THR A 25 -27.00 -16.78 18.90
C THR A 25 -28.45 -16.56 19.32
N THR A 26 -29.13 -15.59 18.70
CA THR A 26 -30.58 -15.45 18.88
C THR A 26 -31.30 -16.67 18.28
N PRO A 27 -32.46 -17.11 18.82
CA PRO A 27 -33.23 -18.21 18.23
C PRO A 27 -33.57 -18.00 16.75
N LYS A 28 -33.78 -16.73 16.34
CA LYS A 28 -34.03 -16.35 14.95
C LYS A 28 -32.82 -16.55 14.03
N PHE A 29 -31.61 -16.29 14.51
CA PHE A 29 -30.41 -16.54 13.72
C PHE A 29 -30.18 -18.05 13.52
N SER A 30 -30.49 -18.88 14.53
CA SER A 30 -30.46 -20.35 14.35
C SER A 30 -31.41 -20.83 13.26
N LEU A 31 -32.66 -20.34 13.26
CA LEU A 31 -33.64 -20.67 12.21
C LEU A 31 -33.20 -20.19 10.81
N LEU A 32 -32.58 -19.00 10.72
CA LEU A 32 -32.02 -18.49 9.48
C LEU A 32 -30.91 -19.40 8.93
N LEU A 33 -30.03 -19.92 9.79
CA LEU A 33 -29.00 -20.89 9.40
C LEU A 33 -29.61 -22.19 8.86
N ASP A 34 -30.62 -22.74 9.54
CA ASP A 34 -31.32 -23.96 9.11
C ASP A 34 -31.97 -23.77 7.74
N ASP A 35 -32.61 -22.64 7.49
CA ASP A 35 -33.29 -22.36 6.22
C ASP A 35 -32.29 -22.13 5.07
N VAL A 36 -31.16 -21.46 5.33
CA VAL A 36 -30.06 -21.37 4.36
C VAL A 36 -29.50 -22.77 4.05
N GLN A 37 -29.28 -23.61 5.06
CA GLN A 37 -28.78 -24.98 4.84
C GLN A 37 -29.76 -25.81 4.00
N LYS A 38 -31.07 -25.75 4.29
CA LYS A 38 -32.12 -26.39 3.48
C LYS A 38 -32.10 -25.89 2.04
N ALA A 39 -31.93 -24.58 1.82
CA ALA A 39 -31.86 -23.99 0.48
C ALA A 39 -30.67 -24.53 -0.33
N PHE A 40 -29.47 -24.59 0.26
CA PHE A 40 -28.28 -25.18 -0.39
C PHE A 40 -28.47 -26.68 -0.68
N SER A 41 -28.99 -27.46 0.28
CA SER A 41 -29.28 -28.89 0.06
C SER A 41 -30.33 -29.11 -1.04
N LYS A 42 -31.40 -28.29 -1.09
CA LYS A 42 -32.42 -28.38 -2.13
C LYS A 42 -31.91 -27.96 -3.49
N HIS A 43 -31.07 -26.93 -3.57
CA HIS A 43 -30.41 -26.52 -4.82
C HIS A 43 -29.54 -27.64 -5.38
N LEU A 44 -28.64 -28.21 -4.55
CA LEU A 44 -27.78 -29.31 -4.96
C LEU A 44 -28.56 -30.56 -5.40
N ALA A 45 -29.63 -30.91 -4.67
CA ALA A 45 -30.50 -32.04 -5.03
C ALA A 45 -31.33 -31.79 -6.31
N THR A 46 -31.50 -30.54 -6.75
CA THR A 46 -32.31 -30.18 -7.92
C THR A 46 -31.45 -29.98 -9.18
N TYR A 47 -30.29 -29.34 -9.04
CA TYR A 47 -29.43 -28.95 -10.17
C TYR A 47 -28.12 -29.74 -10.26
N GLY A 48 -27.80 -30.56 -9.26
CA GLY A 48 -26.59 -31.39 -9.24
C GLY A 48 -25.29 -30.60 -9.05
N GLY A 49 -25.33 -29.28 -8.89
CA GLY A 49 -24.13 -28.48 -8.69
C GLY A 49 -24.33 -27.02 -8.30
N LEU A 50 -23.21 -26.30 -8.14
CA LEU A 50 -23.14 -24.87 -7.80
C LEU A 50 -21.86 -24.25 -8.37
N ASP A 51 -21.94 -23.61 -9.53
CA ASP A 51 -20.79 -22.93 -10.17
C ASP A 51 -20.69 -21.45 -9.75
N ILE A 52 -21.82 -20.78 -9.50
CA ILE A 52 -21.88 -19.36 -9.09
C ILE A 52 -22.85 -19.20 -7.91
N CYS A 53 -22.43 -18.48 -6.87
CA CYS A 53 -23.26 -18.10 -5.73
C CYS A 53 -23.22 -16.58 -5.53
N ILE A 54 -24.37 -15.91 -5.41
CA ILE A 54 -24.45 -14.46 -5.16
C ILE A 54 -25.19 -14.20 -3.85
N ASN A 55 -24.46 -13.82 -2.82
CA ASN A 55 -24.98 -13.53 -1.49
C ASN A 55 -25.47 -12.08 -1.43
N SER A 56 -26.72 -11.88 -1.84
CA SER A 56 -27.40 -10.58 -1.92
C SER A 56 -28.30 -10.31 -0.69
N ALA A 57 -27.71 -10.19 0.50
CA ALA A 57 -28.42 -9.81 1.73
C ALA A 57 -28.16 -8.34 2.09
N GLY A 58 -29.22 -7.60 2.45
CA GLY A 58 -29.12 -6.18 2.80
C GLY A 58 -30.42 -5.60 3.37
N ILE A 59 -30.39 -5.18 4.62
CA ILE A 59 -31.43 -4.39 5.31
C ILE A 59 -30.79 -3.25 6.09
N GLY A 60 -31.45 -2.09 6.16
CA GLY A 60 -31.05 -0.96 7.02
C GLY A 60 -31.77 -0.99 8.36
N SER A 61 -31.29 -0.19 9.32
CA SER A 61 -31.97 0.01 10.60
C SER A 61 -33.25 0.82 10.41
N LYS A 62 -34.33 0.40 11.09
CA LYS A 62 -35.62 1.13 11.12
C LYS A 62 -35.64 2.24 12.19
N ILE A 63 -34.66 2.26 13.10
CA ILE A 63 -34.54 3.23 14.18
C ILE A 63 -33.16 3.88 14.12
N VAL A 64 -33.11 5.21 14.29
CA VAL A 64 -31.85 5.96 14.39
C VAL A 64 -31.06 5.46 15.60
N PHE A 65 -29.81 5.06 15.39
CA PHE A 65 -29.01 4.27 16.35
C PHE A 65 -29.04 4.79 17.80
N HIS A 66 -28.82 6.09 18.04
CA HIS A 66 -28.80 6.67 19.40
C HIS A 66 -30.20 6.82 20.05
N LYS A 67 -31.28 6.53 19.31
CA LYS A 67 -32.66 6.55 19.78
C LYS A 67 -33.24 5.14 19.99
N ASP A 68 -32.48 4.11 19.65
CA ASP A 68 -32.90 2.73 19.84
C ASP A 68 -32.79 2.34 21.32
N GLN A 69 -33.94 2.16 21.97
CA GLN A 69 -34.06 1.70 23.35
C GLN A 69 -34.38 0.19 23.44
N THR A 70 -34.42 -0.51 22.30
CA THR A 70 -34.66 -1.95 22.27
C THR A 70 -33.39 -2.74 22.59
N ASP A 71 -33.55 -4.05 22.77
CA ASP A 71 -32.41 -4.96 22.93
C ASP A 71 -31.56 -5.08 21.63
N GLY A 72 -32.06 -4.61 20.48
CA GLY A 72 -31.44 -4.73 19.16
C GLY A 72 -32.00 -5.85 18.27
N ALA A 73 -32.80 -6.79 18.80
CA ALA A 73 -33.16 -8.05 18.13
C ALA A 73 -34.01 -7.88 16.86
N HIS A 74 -34.59 -6.70 16.67
CA HIS A 74 -35.42 -6.32 15.51
C HIS A 74 -34.87 -5.08 14.77
N THR A 75 -33.71 -4.58 15.18
CA THR A 75 -33.09 -3.33 14.73
C THR A 75 -31.61 -3.59 14.43
N TRP A 76 -30.67 -3.02 15.20
CA TRP A 76 -29.25 -3.06 14.88
C TRP A 76 -28.66 -4.48 14.90
N ARG A 77 -29.07 -5.38 15.82
CA ARG A 77 -28.61 -6.79 15.78
C ARG A 77 -29.19 -7.53 14.58
N HIS A 78 -30.46 -7.28 14.26
CA HIS A 78 -31.08 -7.88 13.07
C HIS A 78 -30.34 -7.47 11.78
N VAL A 79 -29.88 -6.22 11.70
CA VAL A 79 -29.02 -5.73 10.60
C VAL A 79 -27.69 -6.51 10.55
N ILE A 80 -27.03 -6.79 11.68
CA ILE A 80 -25.81 -7.62 11.72
C ILE A 80 -26.11 -9.08 11.32
N ASP A 81 -27.15 -9.69 11.90
CA ASP A 81 -27.57 -11.08 11.65
C ASP A 81 -27.84 -11.30 10.15
N VAL A 82 -28.59 -10.40 9.51
CA VAL A 82 -28.94 -10.49 8.09
C VAL A 82 -27.78 -10.09 7.18
N ASN A 83 -27.16 -8.92 7.38
CA ASN A 83 -26.23 -8.40 6.39
C ASN A 83 -24.83 -9.02 6.46
N LEU A 84 -24.41 -9.50 7.65
CA LEU A 84 -23.07 -10.04 7.86
C LEU A 84 -23.10 -11.52 8.18
N LEU A 85 -23.83 -11.95 9.22
CA LEU A 85 -23.75 -13.34 9.67
C LEU A 85 -24.37 -14.31 8.66
N SER A 86 -25.48 -13.94 8.00
CA SER A 86 -26.05 -14.75 6.92
C SER A 86 -25.11 -14.87 5.73
N VAL A 87 -24.41 -13.78 5.35
CA VAL A 87 -23.43 -13.78 4.24
C VAL A 87 -22.24 -14.70 4.57
N ILE A 88 -21.77 -14.69 5.82
CA ILE A 88 -20.73 -15.62 6.29
C ILE A 88 -21.20 -17.07 6.17
N ALA A 89 -22.42 -17.37 6.62
CA ALA A 89 -22.99 -18.72 6.57
C ALA A 89 -23.19 -19.22 5.13
N CYS A 90 -23.81 -18.42 4.25
CA CYS A 90 -23.99 -18.75 2.84
C CYS A 90 -22.64 -18.93 2.13
N THR A 91 -21.65 -18.07 2.41
CA THR A 91 -20.29 -18.22 1.86
C THR A 91 -19.64 -19.53 2.32
N GLN A 92 -19.77 -19.89 3.60
CA GLN A 92 -19.24 -21.14 4.13
C GLN A 92 -19.90 -22.37 3.47
N LEU A 93 -21.22 -22.36 3.28
CA LEU A 93 -21.94 -23.45 2.62
C LEU A 93 -21.56 -23.55 1.14
N ALA A 94 -21.49 -22.43 0.41
CA ALA A 94 -21.07 -22.40 -0.99
C ALA A 94 -19.65 -22.96 -1.18
N ILE A 95 -18.69 -22.58 -0.32
CA ILE A 95 -17.33 -23.15 -0.31
C ILE A 95 -17.40 -24.67 -0.14
N ARG A 96 -18.10 -25.17 0.88
CA ARG A 96 -18.21 -26.61 1.15
C ARG A 96 -18.82 -27.37 -0.02
N THR A 97 -19.87 -26.82 -0.65
CA THR A 97 -20.49 -27.40 -1.84
C THR A 97 -19.48 -27.48 -3.00
N MET A 98 -18.84 -26.38 -3.37
CA MET A 98 -17.85 -26.32 -4.46
C MET A 98 -16.65 -27.26 -4.21
N GLU A 99 -16.13 -27.30 -2.97
CA GLU A 99 -15.06 -28.22 -2.56
C GLU A 99 -15.49 -29.69 -2.66
N SER A 100 -16.68 -30.05 -2.18
CA SER A 100 -17.20 -31.42 -2.23
C SER A 100 -17.35 -31.94 -3.67
N MET A 101 -17.67 -31.03 -4.60
CA MET A 101 -17.79 -31.31 -6.03
C MET A 101 -16.46 -31.32 -6.78
N LYS A 102 -15.38 -30.80 -6.18
CA LYS A 102 -14.07 -30.57 -6.82
C LYS A 102 -14.15 -29.72 -8.10
N ARG A 103 -15.11 -28.80 -8.19
CA ARG A 103 -15.28 -27.88 -9.33
C ARG A 103 -14.82 -26.47 -8.96
N PRO A 104 -14.22 -25.71 -9.90
CA PRO A 104 -14.02 -24.29 -9.71
C PRO A 104 -15.37 -23.57 -9.60
N GLY A 105 -15.40 -22.44 -8.91
CA GLY A 105 -16.64 -21.69 -8.72
C GLY A 105 -16.40 -20.25 -8.29
N VAL A 106 -17.44 -19.42 -8.38
CA VAL A 106 -17.40 -18.00 -8.01
C VAL A 106 -18.45 -17.68 -6.95
N ILE A 107 -18.04 -16.96 -5.92
CA ILE A 107 -18.93 -16.41 -4.90
C ILE A 107 -18.82 -14.89 -4.97
N ILE A 108 -19.95 -14.19 -5.15
CA ILE A 108 -20.05 -12.73 -5.02
C ILE A 108 -20.84 -12.41 -3.76
N ASN A 109 -20.20 -11.71 -2.81
CA ASN A 109 -20.88 -11.12 -1.66
C ASN A 109 -21.27 -9.68 -1.99
N LEU A 110 -22.52 -9.27 -1.76
CA LEU A 110 -22.89 -7.87 -1.92
C LEU A 110 -22.50 -7.06 -0.67
N GLY A 111 -21.46 -6.25 -0.82
CA GLY A 111 -21.10 -5.21 0.13
C GLY A 111 -21.98 -3.97 -0.05
N SER A 112 -21.39 -2.80 0.10
CA SER A 112 -21.96 -1.50 -0.25
C SER A 112 -20.84 -0.47 -0.20
N ALA A 113 -21.00 0.65 -0.90
CA ALA A 113 -20.13 1.82 -0.71
C ALA A 113 -20.05 2.28 0.77
N SER A 114 -21.13 2.10 1.56
CA SER A 114 -21.15 2.36 3.01
C SER A 114 -20.29 1.41 3.86
N GLY A 115 -19.75 0.35 3.26
CA GLY A 115 -18.73 -0.52 3.86
C GLY A 115 -17.29 -0.08 3.57
N LEU A 116 -17.11 0.92 2.69
CA LEU A 116 -15.81 1.50 2.33
C LEU A 116 -15.62 2.89 2.94
N TYR A 117 -16.72 3.61 3.19
CA TYR A 117 -16.76 4.89 3.92
C TYR A 117 -18.00 4.96 4.82
N PRO A 118 -17.96 5.70 5.94
CA PRO A 118 -19.05 5.68 6.92
C PRO A 118 -20.30 6.41 6.43
N LEU A 119 -21.46 5.77 6.62
CA LEU A 119 -22.77 6.41 6.47
C LEU A 119 -23.35 6.72 7.86
N SER A 120 -23.14 7.96 8.34
CA SER A 120 -23.45 8.35 9.73
C SER A 120 -24.92 8.20 10.16
N ILE A 121 -25.86 8.09 9.21
CA ILE A 121 -27.29 7.88 9.49
C ILE A 121 -27.62 6.43 9.88
N ASP A 122 -26.79 5.45 9.48
CA ASP A 122 -26.98 4.03 9.79
C ASP A 122 -25.64 3.34 10.07
N PRO A 123 -25.07 3.53 11.29
CA PRO A 123 -23.78 2.95 11.65
C PRO A 123 -23.83 1.41 11.76
N ALA A 124 -25.00 0.82 12.05
CA ALA A 124 -25.16 -0.64 12.08
C ALA A 124 -25.06 -1.24 10.66
N TYR A 125 -25.69 -0.58 9.68
CA TYR A 125 -25.54 -0.94 8.27
C TYR A 125 -24.10 -0.79 7.80
N THR A 126 -23.45 0.35 8.06
CA THR A 126 -22.02 0.55 7.73
C THR A 126 -21.13 -0.51 8.37
N ALA A 127 -21.30 -0.82 9.66
CA ALA A 127 -20.53 -1.85 10.34
C ALA A 127 -20.73 -3.23 9.69
N SER A 128 -21.98 -3.59 9.36
CA SER A 128 -22.28 -4.86 8.69
C SER A 128 -21.64 -4.98 7.31
N LYS A 129 -21.68 -3.91 6.49
CA LYS A 129 -21.14 -3.91 5.13
C LYS A 129 -19.62 -3.80 5.10
N GLY A 130 -19.00 -3.07 6.03
CA GLY A 130 -17.55 -3.10 6.24
C GLY A 130 -17.08 -4.49 6.67
N GLY A 131 -17.86 -5.16 7.53
CA GLY A 131 -17.68 -6.56 7.87
C GLY A 131 -17.68 -7.48 6.64
N VAL A 132 -18.68 -7.34 5.75
CA VAL A 132 -18.76 -8.15 4.50
C VAL A 132 -17.55 -7.91 3.59
N VAL A 133 -17.11 -6.66 3.44
CA VAL A 133 -15.93 -6.31 2.62
C VAL A 133 -14.67 -6.99 3.15
N MET A 134 -14.36 -6.80 4.44
CA MET A 134 -13.14 -7.34 5.04
C MET A 134 -13.17 -8.87 5.17
N PHE A 135 -14.33 -9.44 5.53
CA PHE A 135 -14.56 -10.89 5.50
C PHE A 135 -14.26 -11.47 4.12
N THR A 136 -14.85 -10.90 3.07
CA THR A 136 -14.70 -11.43 1.71
C THR A 136 -13.25 -11.34 1.22
N ARG A 137 -12.59 -10.19 1.44
CA ARG A 137 -11.18 -10.00 1.06
C ARG A 137 -10.23 -10.98 1.79
N SER A 138 -10.56 -11.37 3.03
CA SER A 138 -9.77 -12.37 3.77
C SER A 138 -9.81 -13.78 3.17
N LEU A 139 -10.78 -14.07 2.30
CA LEU A 139 -10.98 -15.39 1.67
C LEU A 139 -10.24 -15.55 0.32
N SER A 140 -9.42 -14.58 -0.09
CA SER A 140 -8.60 -14.68 -1.32
C SER A 140 -7.75 -15.97 -1.44
N PRO A 141 -7.26 -16.63 -0.37
CA PRO A 141 -6.52 -17.89 -0.50
C PRO A 141 -7.32 -19.06 -1.10
N TYR A 142 -8.66 -19.01 -1.06
CA TYR A 142 -9.51 -20.04 -1.67
C TYR A 142 -9.36 -20.14 -3.20
N LYS A 143 -8.77 -19.13 -3.87
CA LYS A 143 -8.35 -19.22 -5.28
C LYS A 143 -7.49 -20.46 -5.55
N ARG A 144 -6.65 -20.87 -4.59
CA ARG A 144 -5.80 -22.07 -4.69
C ARG A 144 -6.59 -23.39 -4.78
N LYS A 145 -7.88 -23.37 -4.45
CA LYS A 145 -8.83 -24.49 -4.56
C LYS A 145 -9.79 -24.32 -5.75
N GLY A 146 -9.55 -23.36 -6.64
CA GLY A 146 -10.42 -23.03 -7.77
C GLY A 146 -11.65 -22.16 -7.41
N ILE A 147 -11.79 -21.74 -6.16
CA ILE A 147 -12.95 -20.98 -5.68
C ILE A 147 -12.57 -19.49 -5.58
N ARG A 148 -13.19 -18.64 -6.40
CA ARG A 148 -12.98 -17.19 -6.39
C ARG A 148 -14.08 -16.51 -5.58
N ILE A 149 -13.70 -15.68 -4.61
CA ILE A 149 -14.65 -15.07 -3.67
C ILE A 149 -14.41 -13.56 -3.67
N ASN A 150 -15.40 -12.81 -4.15
CA ASN A 150 -15.26 -11.39 -4.48
C ASN A 150 -16.40 -10.60 -3.83
N VAL A 151 -16.19 -9.31 -3.56
CA VAL A 151 -17.22 -8.42 -3.01
C VAL A 151 -17.55 -7.30 -4.00
N LEU A 152 -18.86 -7.07 -4.21
CA LEU A 152 -19.39 -6.03 -5.08
C LEU A 152 -20.03 -4.94 -4.21
N CYS A 153 -19.55 -3.71 -4.34
CA CYS A 153 -19.91 -2.59 -3.50
C CYS A 153 -20.50 -1.44 -4.33
N PRO A 154 -21.78 -1.52 -4.74
CA PRO A 154 -22.45 -0.39 -5.38
C PRO A 154 -22.78 0.73 -4.37
N GLU A 155 -22.86 1.96 -4.88
CA GLU A 155 -23.64 3.05 -4.29
C GLU A 155 -25.16 2.79 -4.45
N PHE A 156 -26.00 3.81 -4.32
CA PHE A 156 -27.45 3.64 -4.28
C PHE A 156 -27.99 3.04 -5.58
N VAL A 157 -28.65 1.88 -5.48
CA VAL A 157 -29.37 1.24 -6.60
C VAL A 157 -30.86 1.39 -6.32
N LYS A 158 -31.66 1.72 -7.35
CA LYS A 158 -33.11 1.92 -7.20
C LYS A 158 -33.79 0.59 -6.81
N THR A 159 -34.10 0.48 -5.52
CA THR A 159 -34.62 -0.71 -4.83
C THR A 159 -35.54 -0.27 -3.70
N GLU A 160 -36.45 -1.13 -3.25
CA GLU A 160 -37.32 -0.82 -2.10
C GLU A 160 -36.51 -0.50 -0.83
N LEU A 161 -35.35 -1.12 -0.64
CA LEU A 161 -34.43 -0.80 0.44
C LEU A 161 -33.97 0.66 0.39
N ALA A 162 -33.53 1.11 -0.79
CA ALA A 162 -33.09 2.49 -0.97
C ALA A 162 -34.22 3.48 -0.71
N SER A 163 -35.43 3.22 -1.23
CA SER A 163 -36.62 4.05 -0.99
C SER A 163 -36.98 4.19 0.50
N ASN A 164 -36.80 3.13 1.29
CA ASN A 164 -37.17 3.09 2.71
C ASN A 164 -36.11 3.68 3.66
N VAL A 165 -34.81 3.59 3.31
CA VAL A 165 -33.71 4.09 4.17
C VAL A 165 -33.25 5.48 3.72
N VAL A 166 -33.35 5.77 2.41
CA VAL A 166 -32.70 6.89 1.74
C VAL A 166 -33.63 7.46 0.67
N GLY A 167 -34.71 8.11 1.10
CA GLY A 167 -35.74 8.67 0.19
C GLY A 167 -35.13 9.54 -0.93
N GLU A 168 -35.76 9.51 -2.11
CA GLU A 168 -35.14 9.86 -3.41
C GLU A 168 -34.29 11.15 -3.40
N ARG A 169 -34.75 12.22 -2.72
CA ARG A 169 -34.02 13.50 -2.56
C ARG A 169 -32.62 13.37 -1.94
N PHE A 170 -32.35 12.36 -1.11
CA PHE A 170 -31.02 12.11 -0.54
C PHE A 170 -30.14 11.33 -1.51
N ALA A 171 -30.70 10.37 -2.25
CA ALA A 171 -29.99 9.68 -3.33
C ALA A 171 -29.54 10.68 -4.40
N GLU A 172 -30.42 11.58 -4.84
CA GLU A 172 -30.09 12.70 -5.74
C GLU A 172 -28.90 13.53 -5.24
N ARG A 173 -28.94 13.99 -3.97
CA ARG A 173 -27.86 14.78 -3.35
C ARG A 173 -26.50 14.05 -3.30
N LEU A 174 -26.50 12.71 -3.31
CA LEU A 174 -25.28 11.92 -3.33
C LEU A 174 -24.81 11.50 -4.74
N GLY A 175 -25.55 11.87 -5.79
CA GLY A 175 -25.18 11.60 -7.19
C GLY A 175 -26.18 10.73 -7.95
N GLY A 176 -27.39 10.54 -7.42
CA GLY A 176 -28.45 9.74 -8.03
C GLY A 176 -28.27 8.22 -7.82
N PHE A 177 -29.09 7.45 -8.53
CA PHE A 177 -28.99 5.99 -8.52
C PHE A 177 -27.97 5.49 -9.55
N VAL A 178 -27.19 4.48 -9.18
CA VAL A 178 -26.30 3.74 -10.08
C VAL A 178 -27.14 2.93 -11.07
N PRO A 179 -26.86 3.00 -12.39
CA PRO A 179 -27.54 2.17 -13.37
C PRO A 179 -27.33 0.68 -13.10
N MET A 180 -28.42 -0.11 -13.11
CA MET A 180 -28.36 -1.56 -12.93
C MET A 180 -27.40 -2.25 -13.90
N GLU A 181 -27.31 -1.76 -15.14
CA GLU A 181 -26.36 -2.23 -16.15
C GLU A 181 -24.90 -2.17 -15.67
N MET A 182 -24.52 -1.12 -14.93
CA MET A 182 -23.16 -0.97 -14.39
C MET A 182 -22.90 -2.00 -13.27
N VAL A 183 -23.90 -2.25 -12.43
CA VAL A 183 -23.83 -3.28 -11.37
C VAL A 183 -23.72 -4.68 -11.98
N ILE A 184 -24.51 -4.96 -13.01
CA ILE A 184 -24.48 -6.22 -13.78
C ILE A 184 -23.11 -6.39 -14.45
N LYS A 185 -22.59 -5.36 -15.11
CA LYS A 185 -21.26 -5.38 -15.75
C LYS A 185 -20.15 -5.70 -14.74
N GLY A 186 -20.17 -5.08 -13.57
CA GLY A 186 -19.21 -5.36 -12.50
C GLY A 186 -19.35 -6.77 -11.91
N ALA A 187 -20.57 -7.28 -11.78
CA ALA A 187 -20.80 -8.67 -11.38
C ALA A 187 -20.24 -9.65 -12.42
N PHE A 188 -20.46 -9.39 -13.72
CA PHE A 188 -19.87 -10.18 -14.80
C PHE A 188 -18.35 -10.12 -14.80
N GLU A 189 -17.72 -8.96 -14.60
CA GLU A 189 -16.25 -8.85 -14.49
C GLU A 189 -15.71 -9.70 -13.33
N LEU A 190 -16.36 -9.68 -12.16
CA LEU A 190 -15.98 -10.54 -11.03
C LEU A 190 -16.25 -12.03 -11.26
N ILE A 191 -17.18 -12.39 -12.15
CA ILE A 191 -17.45 -13.78 -12.55
C ILE A 191 -16.41 -14.25 -13.57
N THR A 192 -16.11 -13.47 -14.60
CA THR A 192 -15.29 -13.92 -15.74
C THR A 192 -13.79 -13.74 -15.52
N ASP A 193 -13.36 -12.70 -14.81
CA ASP A 193 -11.93 -12.43 -14.62
C ASP A 193 -11.35 -13.24 -13.45
N GLU A 194 -10.50 -14.20 -13.77
CA GLU A 194 -9.82 -15.05 -12.78
C GLU A 194 -8.77 -14.29 -11.95
N SER A 195 -8.23 -13.17 -12.46
CA SER A 195 -7.25 -12.35 -11.74
C SER A 195 -7.85 -11.75 -10.46
N LYS A 196 -9.17 -11.50 -10.44
CA LYS A 196 -9.85 -10.69 -9.42
C LYS A 196 -10.19 -11.42 -8.12
N ALA A 197 -9.80 -12.67 -7.90
CA ALA A 197 -10.17 -13.42 -6.69
C ALA A 197 -9.79 -12.68 -5.39
N GLY A 198 -10.75 -12.42 -4.51
CA GLY A 198 -10.56 -11.64 -3.29
C GLY A 198 -10.71 -10.13 -3.46
N SER A 199 -11.06 -9.65 -4.65
CA SER A 199 -11.20 -8.21 -4.92
C SER A 199 -12.48 -7.62 -4.36
N CYS A 200 -12.44 -6.33 -4.04
CA CYS A 200 -13.62 -5.51 -3.81
C CYS A 200 -13.79 -4.54 -4.98
N LEU A 201 -14.89 -4.67 -5.72
CA LEU A 201 -15.24 -3.75 -6.81
C LEU A 201 -16.26 -2.73 -6.31
N TRP A 202 -15.84 -1.48 -6.21
CA TRP A 202 -16.65 -0.33 -5.85
C TRP A 202 -17.29 0.29 -7.11
N ILE A 203 -18.59 0.51 -7.09
CA ILE A 203 -19.32 1.06 -8.24
C ILE A 203 -20.04 2.34 -7.84
N THR A 204 -19.72 3.44 -8.53
CA THR A 204 -20.23 4.80 -8.25
C THR A 204 -20.64 5.51 -9.54
N ASN A 205 -21.57 6.46 -9.44
CA ASN A 205 -21.90 7.31 -10.60
C ASN A 205 -20.77 8.29 -10.95
N ARG A 206 -19.88 8.61 -10.00
CA ARG A 206 -18.84 9.64 -10.18
C ARG A 206 -17.54 9.10 -10.77
N ARG A 207 -17.25 7.81 -10.57
CA ARG A 207 -15.98 7.17 -10.94
C ARG A 207 -16.16 5.87 -11.75
N GLY A 208 -17.39 5.42 -11.95
CA GLY A 208 -17.66 4.13 -12.56
C GLY A 208 -17.26 2.98 -11.63
N MET A 209 -16.48 2.03 -12.16
CA MET A 209 -16.07 0.81 -11.46
C MET A 209 -14.59 0.91 -11.05
N GLU A 210 -14.31 1.02 -9.74
CA GLU A 210 -12.97 1.09 -9.16
C GLU A 210 -12.70 -0.11 -8.25
N TYR A 211 -11.43 -0.54 -8.15
CA TYR A 211 -11.05 -1.57 -7.17
C TYR A 211 -10.62 -0.93 -5.85
N TRP A 212 -11.15 -1.46 -4.74
CA TRP A 212 -10.80 -1.04 -3.38
C TRP A 212 -10.11 -2.19 -2.62
N PRO A 213 -9.12 -1.91 -1.75
CA PRO A 213 -8.37 -0.66 -1.64
C PRO A 213 -7.68 -0.32 -2.96
N THR A 214 -7.28 0.94 -3.13
CA THR A 214 -6.24 1.25 -4.13
C THR A 214 -4.91 0.67 -3.66
N SER A 215 -3.92 0.47 -4.53
CA SER A 215 -2.60 -0.03 -4.11
C SER A 215 -1.94 0.85 -3.03
N THR A 216 -2.19 2.16 -3.06
CA THR A 216 -1.75 3.12 -2.02
C THR A 216 -2.45 2.89 -0.68
N GLU A 217 -3.74 2.55 -0.69
CA GLU A 217 -4.51 2.28 0.52
C GLU A 217 -4.16 0.90 1.11
N GLU A 218 -3.94 -0.10 0.25
CA GLU A 218 -3.53 -1.46 0.66
C GLU A 218 -2.14 -1.46 1.33
N ALA A 219 -1.21 -0.68 0.78
CA ALA A 219 0.14 -0.54 1.31
C ALA A 219 0.20 -0.02 2.76
N LYS A 220 -0.85 0.64 3.27
CA LYS A 220 -0.91 1.14 4.65
C LYS A 220 -1.00 0.03 5.70
N TYR A 221 -1.53 -1.14 5.34
CA TYR A 221 -1.80 -2.24 6.28
C TYR A 221 -1.27 -3.61 5.81
N LEU A 222 -0.62 -3.69 4.65
CA LEU A 222 0.20 -4.83 4.30
C LEU A 222 1.45 -4.89 5.18
N LEU A 223 1.47 -5.84 6.12
CA LEU A 223 2.66 -6.14 6.90
C LEU A 223 3.81 -6.60 5.97
N PRO A 224 5.07 -6.14 6.18
CA PRO A 224 6.24 -6.60 5.42
C PRO A 224 6.53 -8.11 5.60
N SER A 225 5.83 -8.96 4.86
CA SER A 225 5.97 -10.41 4.91
C SER A 225 7.24 -10.87 4.19
N SER A 226 8.28 -11.14 4.97
CA SER A 226 9.60 -11.58 4.48
C SER A 226 9.64 -12.98 3.85
N ARG A 227 8.52 -13.72 3.80
CA ARG A 227 8.50 -15.15 3.42
C ARG A 227 7.54 -15.56 2.29
N LEU A 228 6.74 -14.67 1.72
CA LEU A 228 5.83 -14.98 0.60
C LEU A 228 6.18 -14.23 -0.69
N ARG A 229 7.48 -14.20 -1.05
CA ARG A 229 8.03 -13.46 -2.21
C ARG A 229 8.21 -14.32 -3.47
N LYS A 230 7.35 -15.33 -3.68
CA LYS A 230 7.30 -16.15 -4.91
C LYS A 230 5.86 -16.45 -5.33
N GLN A 231 5.26 -15.53 -6.10
CA GLN A 231 4.51 -15.78 -7.36
C GLN A 231 3.57 -14.61 -7.72
N SER A 232 3.28 -14.46 -9.01
CA SER A 232 2.32 -13.53 -9.63
C SER A 232 2.68 -12.05 -9.71
N SER A 233 3.78 -11.73 -10.39
CA SER A 233 4.00 -10.41 -10.99
C SER A 233 3.23 -10.26 -12.32
N THR A 234 1.91 -10.02 -12.25
CA THR A 234 1.16 -9.48 -13.40
C THR A 234 1.35 -7.97 -13.41
N ALA A 235 2.43 -7.52 -14.07
CA ALA A 235 2.73 -6.10 -14.20
C ALA A 235 1.63 -5.39 -15.01
N PHE A 236 1.06 -4.34 -14.43
CA PHE A 236 0.15 -3.43 -15.13
C PHE A 236 1.02 -2.57 -16.06
N PHE A 237 1.13 -2.96 -17.33
CA PHE A 237 1.96 -2.25 -18.32
C PHE A 237 1.34 -0.88 -18.63
N GLN A 238 1.73 0.17 -17.90
CA GLN A 238 1.55 1.54 -18.38
C GLN A 238 2.37 1.70 -19.66
N LYS A 239 1.69 1.94 -20.78
CA LYS A 239 2.32 2.35 -22.02
C LYS A 239 2.99 3.70 -21.77
N VAL A 240 4.31 3.76 -21.94
CA VAL A 240 5.06 5.01 -21.80
C VAL A 240 5.08 5.70 -23.16
N ASP A 241 4.39 6.83 -23.27
CA ASP A 241 4.49 7.68 -24.46
C ASP A 241 5.88 8.35 -24.52
N ILE A 242 6.55 8.20 -25.67
CA ILE A 242 7.90 8.73 -25.91
C ILE A 242 7.76 10.02 -26.74
N PRO A 243 8.08 11.20 -26.18
CA PRO A 243 7.99 12.46 -26.90
C PRO A 243 9.17 12.66 -27.85
N GLN A 244 9.07 13.60 -28.80
CA GLN A 244 10.19 14.00 -29.67
C GLN A 244 11.27 14.81 -28.93
N SER A 245 10.96 15.34 -27.74
CA SER A 245 11.87 16.10 -26.89
C SER A 245 11.42 16.05 -25.44
N PHE A 246 12.35 16.19 -24.50
CA PHE A 246 12.12 16.15 -23.06
C PHE A 246 12.97 17.21 -22.34
N GLU A 247 12.64 17.50 -21.08
CA GLU A 247 13.38 18.44 -20.26
C GLU A 247 14.40 17.74 -19.34
N LYS A 248 15.55 18.40 -19.17
CA LYS A 248 16.62 17.98 -18.26
C LYS A 248 17.34 19.17 -17.64
N VAL A 249 17.90 18.96 -16.45
CA VAL A 249 18.78 19.90 -15.76
C VAL A 249 20.21 19.68 -16.24
N VAL A 250 20.84 20.75 -16.71
CA VAL A 250 22.26 20.75 -17.10
C VAL A 250 23.05 21.73 -16.25
N VAL A 251 24.29 21.37 -15.94
CA VAL A 251 25.32 22.28 -15.44
C VAL A 251 25.87 23.03 -16.66
N HIS A 252 25.69 24.35 -16.71
CA HIS A 252 26.23 25.22 -17.76
C HIS A 252 27.44 26.04 -17.29
N THR A 253 27.74 26.05 -15.98
CA THR A 253 28.85 26.79 -15.40
C THR A 253 29.36 26.06 -14.17
N LEU A 254 30.68 25.92 -14.02
CA LEU A 254 31.28 25.26 -12.86
C LEU A 254 31.11 26.14 -11.61
N SER A 255 30.29 25.69 -10.65
CA SER A 255 30.11 26.36 -9.36
C SER A 255 29.46 25.46 -8.31
N HIS A 256 29.80 25.70 -7.04
CA HIS A 256 29.13 25.10 -5.88
C HIS A 256 27.73 25.71 -5.63
N ASN A 257 27.42 26.87 -6.22
CA ASN A 257 26.06 27.41 -6.20
C ASN A 257 25.22 26.70 -7.28
N PHE A 258 24.60 25.57 -6.92
CA PHE A 258 23.82 24.74 -7.84
C PHE A 258 22.78 25.54 -8.65
N ARG A 259 22.11 26.52 -8.03
CA ARG A 259 21.10 27.36 -8.70
C ARG A 259 21.68 28.30 -9.75
N GLY A 260 22.92 28.76 -9.55
CA GLY A 260 23.65 29.57 -10.54
C GLY A 260 24.43 28.72 -11.56
N ALA A 261 24.77 27.48 -11.21
CA ALA A 261 25.50 26.54 -12.05
C ALA A 261 24.61 25.83 -13.10
N THR A 262 23.30 25.75 -12.84
CA THR A 262 22.37 24.90 -13.59
C THR A 262 21.19 25.63 -14.23
N SER A 263 20.68 25.06 -15.32
CA SER A 263 19.45 25.48 -16.00
C SER A 263 18.65 24.26 -16.47
N ILE A 264 17.35 24.45 -16.71
CA ILE A 264 16.52 23.46 -17.38
C ILE A 264 16.60 23.73 -18.88
N VAL A 265 16.89 22.69 -19.66
CA VAL A 265 16.93 22.74 -21.13
C VAL A 265 16.06 21.65 -21.73
N ARG A 266 15.48 21.94 -22.89
CA ARG A 266 14.74 20.95 -23.69
C ARG A 266 15.68 20.28 -24.68
N SER A 267 15.75 18.96 -24.65
CA SER A 267 16.64 18.13 -25.44
C SER A 267 15.84 17.23 -26.39
N PRO A 268 16.26 17.03 -27.66
CA PRO A 268 15.59 16.10 -28.57
C PRO A 268 15.78 14.65 -28.11
N LEU A 269 14.73 13.83 -28.28
CA LEU A 269 14.75 12.39 -28.09
C LEU A 269 14.73 11.73 -29.46
N ARG A 270 15.72 10.87 -29.74
CA ARG A 270 15.84 10.17 -31.03
C ARG A 270 15.75 8.67 -30.83
N LEU A 271 14.98 8.02 -31.69
CA LEU A 271 14.92 6.57 -31.85
C LEU A 271 15.48 6.19 -33.23
N PRO A 272 16.05 4.98 -33.40
CA PRO A 272 16.33 4.00 -32.34
C PRO A 272 17.41 4.47 -31.37
N ILE A 273 17.39 3.94 -30.15
CA ILE A 273 18.50 4.12 -29.19
C ILE A 273 19.65 3.16 -29.51
N LYS A 274 20.82 3.36 -28.88
CA LYS A 274 21.97 2.46 -29.06
C LYS A 274 21.61 0.99 -28.75
N PRO A 275 22.11 -0.01 -29.49
CA PRO A 275 21.66 -1.40 -29.38
C PRO A 275 21.80 -2.03 -27.98
N ASP A 276 22.77 -1.59 -27.19
CA ASP A 276 23.11 -2.08 -25.85
C ASP A 276 22.50 -1.23 -24.70
N HIS A 277 21.72 -0.20 -25.04
CA HIS A 277 21.12 0.75 -24.10
C HIS A 277 19.62 0.51 -23.91
N VAL A 278 19.08 1.07 -22.83
CA VAL A 278 17.65 1.28 -22.63
C VAL A 278 17.35 2.76 -22.46
N LEU A 279 16.14 3.16 -22.83
CA LEU A 279 15.55 4.45 -22.51
C LEU A 279 14.64 4.26 -21.30
N VAL A 280 14.78 5.07 -20.27
CA VAL A 280 13.93 5.02 -19.07
C VAL A 280 13.24 6.36 -18.88
N LYS A 281 11.93 6.35 -18.68
CA LYS A 281 11.18 7.50 -18.17
C LYS A 281 11.38 7.56 -16.66
N ILE A 282 12.03 8.62 -16.17
CA ILE A 282 12.26 8.82 -14.73
C ILE A 282 10.92 9.17 -14.06
N VAL A 283 10.68 8.60 -12.88
CA VAL A 283 9.53 8.92 -12.02
C VAL A 283 10.02 9.64 -10.76
N TYR A 284 11.14 9.20 -10.18
CA TYR A 284 11.82 9.90 -9.09
C TYR A 284 13.34 9.90 -9.32
N ALA A 285 14.00 11.01 -8.95
CA ALA A 285 15.46 11.14 -8.95
C ALA A 285 15.97 11.51 -7.55
N GLY A 286 17.19 11.08 -7.21
CA GLY A 286 17.74 11.23 -5.86
C GLY A 286 18.56 12.50 -5.70
N VAL A 287 18.18 13.35 -4.74
CA VAL A 287 18.93 14.57 -4.40
C VAL A 287 20.06 14.25 -3.43
N ASN A 288 21.29 14.58 -3.84
CA ASN A 288 22.50 14.15 -3.18
C ASN A 288 23.34 15.35 -2.71
N ALA A 289 23.94 15.25 -1.53
CA ALA A 289 24.81 16.31 -1.01
C ALA A 289 26.01 16.64 -1.92
N SER A 290 26.36 15.72 -2.84
CA SER A 290 27.44 15.89 -3.80
C SER A 290 27.00 16.51 -5.14
N ASP A 291 25.73 16.87 -5.34
CA ASP A 291 25.25 17.59 -6.53
C ASP A 291 26.01 18.92 -6.73
N VAL A 292 26.30 19.62 -5.64
CA VAL A 292 27.13 20.85 -5.64
C VAL A 292 28.61 20.58 -5.95
N ASN A 293 29.13 19.39 -5.62
CA ASN A 293 30.49 18.99 -5.94
C ASN A 293 30.61 18.61 -7.43
N PHE A 294 29.60 17.93 -7.96
CA PHE A 294 29.47 17.63 -9.39
C PHE A 294 29.35 18.92 -10.21
N SER A 295 28.46 19.84 -9.81
CA SER A 295 28.34 21.14 -10.48
C SER A 295 29.55 22.04 -10.32
N SER A 296 30.42 21.79 -9.34
CA SER A 296 31.74 22.46 -9.20
C SER A 296 32.85 21.83 -10.06
N GLY A 297 32.61 20.67 -10.67
CA GLY A 297 33.62 19.92 -11.43
C GLY A 297 34.54 19.01 -10.60
N HIS A 298 34.35 18.92 -9.27
CA HIS A 298 35.21 18.12 -8.38
C HIS A 298 35.16 16.60 -8.63
N TYR A 299 34.24 16.13 -9.49
CA TYR A 299 34.14 14.73 -9.90
C TYR A 299 35.10 14.34 -11.03
N PHE A 300 35.75 15.32 -11.66
CA PHE A 300 36.60 15.10 -12.83
C PHE A 300 38.02 15.59 -12.56
N GLY A 301 39.01 14.81 -13.00
CA GLY A 301 40.40 15.27 -13.04
C GLY A 301 40.70 16.03 -14.33
N GLY A 302 41.62 16.99 -14.28
CA GLY A 302 42.07 17.76 -15.44
C GLY A 302 42.48 19.19 -15.08
N SER A 303 42.92 19.95 -16.06
CA SER A 303 43.08 21.40 -15.92
C SER A 303 41.71 22.09 -15.95
N SER A 304 41.64 23.35 -15.51
CA SER A 304 40.40 24.15 -15.61
C SER A 304 39.87 24.24 -17.04
N LYS A 305 40.75 24.29 -18.04
CA LYS A 305 40.38 24.29 -19.47
C LYS A 305 39.69 22.99 -19.88
N ASP A 306 40.18 21.85 -19.40
CA ASP A 306 39.58 20.55 -19.68
C ASP A 306 38.19 20.46 -19.05
N LEU A 307 38.06 20.89 -17.79
CA LEU A 307 36.77 20.94 -17.07
C LEU A 307 35.75 21.82 -17.78
N HIS A 308 36.14 23.01 -18.26
CA HIS A 308 35.24 23.89 -19.01
C HIS A 308 34.84 23.32 -20.37
N SER A 309 35.69 22.52 -21.02
CA SER A 309 35.38 21.89 -22.32
C SER A 309 34.33 20.77 -22.25
N MET A 310 34.04 20.25 -21.05
CA MET A 310 33.00 19.24 -20.84
C MET A 310 31.60 19.84 -20.60
N LEU A 311 31.47 21.16 -20.48
CA LEU A 311 30.16 21.81 -20.33
C LEU A 311 29.40 21.87 -21.67
N PRO A 312 28.06 21.72 -21.67
CA PRO A 312 27.20 21.47 -20.52
C PRO A 312 27.17 19.99 -20.09
N LEU A 313 27.10 19.74 -18.78
CA LEU A 313 27.02 18.40 -18.18
C LEU A 313 25.59 18.09 -17.72
N ASP A 314 25.12 16.85 -17.88
CA ASP A 314 23.80 16.43 -17.39
C ASP A 314 23.85 16.12 -15.88
N ALA A 315 22.91 16.68 -15.10
CA ALA A 315 22.94 16.65 -13.64
C ALA A 315 22.15 15.49 -13.00
N GLY A 316 22.43 15.20 -11.72
CA GLY A 316 21.80 14.13 -10.92
C GLY A 316 22.53 12.79 -11.02
N PHE A 317 22.50 11.99 -9.94
CA PHE A 317 23.31 10.76 -9.77
C PHE A 317 22.54 9.45 -9.89
N GLU A 318 21.22 9.48 -9.71
CA GLU A 318 20.41 8.28 -9.54
C GLU A 318 18.94 8.55 -9.84
N GLY A 319 18.22 7.50 -10.19
CA GLY A 319 16.77 7.56 -10.34
C GLY A 319 16.10 6.20 -10.35
N VAL A 320 14.77 6.24 -10.31
CA VAL A 320 13.90 5.11 -10.57
C VAL A 320 12.82 5.53 -11.57
N GLY A 321 12.45 4.60 -12.44
CA GLY A 321 11.56 4.89 -13.54
C GLY A 321 11.02 3.63 -14.22
N ILE A 322 10.51 3.80 -15.43
CA ILE A 322 9.94 2.73 -16.25
C ILE A 322 10.70 2.66 -17.57
N ILE A 323 11.16 1.47 -17.97
CA ILE A 323 11.82 1.26 -19.26
C ILE A 323 10.82 1.62 -20.38
N ALA A 324 11.12 2.65 -21.17
CA ALA A 324 10.29 3.15 -22.26
C ALA A 324 10.67 2.51 -23.61
N ALA A 325 11.97 2.27 -23.84
CA ALA A 325 12.48 1.56 -25.02
C ALA A 325 13.72 0.72 -24.66
N VAL A 326 13.99 -0.31 -25.45
CA VAL A 326 15.19 -1.16 -25.35
C VAL A 326 15.88 -1.19 -26.71
N GLY A 327 17.22 -1.19 -26.73
CA GLY A 327 18.00 -1.36 -27.95
C GLY A 327 18.02 -2.82 -28.42
N ASP A 328 18.30 -3.03 -29.71
CA ASP A 328 18.14 -4.31 -30.39
C ASP A 328 18.97 -5.48 -29.81
N SER A 329 20.05 -5.19 -29.07
CA SER A 329 20.89 -6.20 -28.40
C SER A 329 20.47 -6.49 -26.95
N VAL A 330 19.48 -5.78 -26.40
CA VAL A 330 19.02 -5.95 -25.01
C VAL A 330 17.90 -6.99 -24.92
N THR A 331 18.28 -8.25 -24.72
CA THR A 331 17.34 -9.40 -24.65
C THR A 331 16.75 -9.68 -23.26
N HIS A 332 17.37 -9.15 -22.20
CA HIS A 332 17.07 -9.49 -20.79
C HIS A 332 16.22 -8.45 -20.04
N LEU A 333 15.92 -7.31 -20.68
CA LEU A 333 15.05 -6.25 -20.15
C LEU A 333 13.85 -6.04 -21.09
N LYS A 334 12.74 -5.52 -20.56
CA LYS A 334 11.51 -5.31 -21.34
C LYS A 334 10.93 -3.92 -21.07
N VAL A 335 10.36 -3.31 -22.12
CA VAL A 335 9.54 -2.09 -22.00
C VAL A 335 8.43 -2.30 -20.96
N GLY A 336 8.15 -1.26 -20.16
CA GLY A 336 7.24 -1.28 -19.03
C GLY A 336 7.79 -1.87 -17.74
N THR A 337 9.03 -2.39 -17.73
CA THR A 337 9.68 -2.88 -16.50
C THR A 337 10.08 -1.70 -15.62
N PRO A 338 9.70 -1.67 -14.31
CA PRO A 338 10.25 -0.70 -13.37
C PRO A 338 11.75 -0.94 -13.17
N ALA A 339 12.53 0.12 -13.25
CA ALA A 339 13.98 0.08 -13.28
C ALA A 339 14.58 1.18 -12.41
N ALA A 340 15.59 0.83 -11.64
CA ALA A 340 16.44 1.74 -10.90
C ALA A 340 17.83 1.85 -11.57
N MET A 341 18.47 3.00 -11.46
CA MET A 341 19.82 3.23 -11.98
C MET A 341 20.62 4.19 -11.10
N MET A 342 21.94 4.01 -11.10
CA MET A 342 22.91 4.99 -10.60
C MET A 342 23.74 5.46 -11.81
N THR A 343 23.50 6.69 -12.25
CA THR A 343 24.04 7.26 -13.49
C THR A 343 23.96 8.79 -13.47
N PHE A 344 24.91 9.46 -14.12
CA PHE A 344 24.84 10.91 -14.31
C PHE A 344 23.71 11.29 -15.28
N GLY A 345 23.09 12.45 -15.07
CA GLY A 345 22.01 12.95 -15.92
C GLY A 345 20.61 12.46 -15.57
N SER A 346 20.41 11.96 -14.34
CA SER A 346 19.09 11.49 -13.87
C SER A 346 18.10 12.62 -13.54
N TYR A 347 18.52 13.88 -13.50
CA TYR A 347 17.62 15.05 -13.44
C TYR A 347 17.05 15.37 -14.83
N ALA A 348 16.33 14.40 -15.39
CA ALA A 348 15.71 14.45 -16.70
C ALA A 348 14.40 13.68 -16.68
N GLU A 349 13.43 14.04 -17.53
CA GLU A 349 12.21 13.23 -17.70
C GLU A 349 12.53 11.85 -18.30
N PHE A 350 13.57 11.79 -19.15
CA PHE A 350 14.05 10.58 -19.80
C PHE A 350 15.58 10.51 -19.76
N VAL A 351 16.12 9.29 -19.60
CA VAL A 351 17.56 9.05 -19.67
C VAL A 351 17.85 7.76 -20.44
N THR A 352 18.89 7.77 -21.28
CA THR A 352 19.43 6.56 -21.92
C THR A 352 20.62 6.02 -21.15
N VAL A 353 20.55 4.76 -20.76
CA VAL A 353 21.57 4.09 -19.93
C VAL A 353 21.91 2.74 -20.55
N HIS A 354 23.20 2.37 -20.57
CA HIS A 354 23.62 1.03 -20.99
C HIS A 354 22.98 -0.03 -20.08
N SER A 355 22.34 -1.03 -20.68
CA SER A 355 21.52 -2.06 -20.02
C SER A 355 22.15 -2.71 -18.77
N LYS A 356 23.48 -2.88 -18.73
CA LYS A 356 24.21 -3.46 -17.59
C LYS A 356 24.13 -2.65 -16.28
N HIS A 357 23.76 -1.37 -16.34
CA HIS A 357 23.60 -0.50 -15.16
C HIS A 357 22.14 -0.39 -14.70
N ILE A 358 21.23 -1.14 -15.31
CA ILE A 358 19.82 -1.19 -14.93
C ILE A 358 19.60 -2.27 -13.87
N LEU A 359 18.95 -1.89 -12.79
CA LEU A 359 18.47 -2.78 -11.75
C LEU A 359 16.95 -2.90 -11.87
N PRO A 360 16.39 -4.02 -12.37
CA PRO A 360 14.95 -4.25 -12.36
C PRO A 360 14.42 -4.24 -10.93
N VAL A 361 13.36 -3.49 -10.68
CA VAL A 361 12.72 -3.37 -9.36
C VAL A 361 11.24 -3.70 -9.43
N ALA A 362 10.62 -4.00 -8.28
CA ALA A 362 9.22 -4.40 -8.23
C ALA A 362 8.25 -3.26 -8.59
N ARG A 363 8.63 -2.02 -8.31
CA ARG A 363 7.82 -0.80 -8.45
C ARG A 363 8.73 0.44 -8.47
N PRO A 364 8.41 1.51 -9.23
CA PRO A 364 9.27 2.68 -9.36
C PRO A 364 9.01 3.71 -8.24
N ASP A 365 9.22 3.28 -6.99
CA ASP A 365 8.80 4.02 -5.80
C ASP A 365 9.95 4.86 -5.20
N PRO A 366 9.68 5.98 -4.52
CA PRO A 366 10.72 6.89 -4.04
C PRO A 366 11.65 6.25 -2.99
N GLU A 367 11.17 5.27 -2.22
CA GLU A 367 12.00 4.50 -1.28
C GLU A 367 13.08 3.68 -1.99
N VAL A 368 12.84 3.27 -3.26
CA VAL A 368 13.85 2.57 -4.06
C VAL A 368 15.03 3.50 -4.34
N VAL A 369 14.76 4.77 -4.68
CA VAL A 369 15.82 5.78 -4.92
C VAL A 369 16.66 5.98 -3.66
N ALA A 370 16.03 6.07 -2.48
CA ALA A 370 16.74 6.19 -1.21
C ALA A 370 17.69 5.01 -0.93
N MET A 371 17.37 3.81 -1.42
CA MET A 371 18.24 2.63 -1.26
C MET A 371 19.48 2.63 -2.17
N LEU A 372 19.47 3.38 -3.28
CA LEU A 372 20.53 3.37 -4.29
C LEU A 372 21.83 4.01 -3.76
N THR A 373 21.98 5.33 -3.80
CA THR A 373 23.23 5.98 -3.33
C THR A 373 23.29 5.94 -1.81
N SER A 374 22.22 6.32 -1.12
CA SER A 374 22.23 6.42 0.35
C SER A 374 22.30 5.06 1.04
N GLY A 375 21.42 4.12 0.67
CA GLY A 375 21.38 2.77 1.27
C GLY A 375 22.63 1.94 0.97
N LEU A 376 23.04 1.86 -0.31
CA LEU A 376 24.22 1.10 -0.72
C LEU A 376 25.51 1.66 -0.11
N THR A 377 25.66 2.99 -0.02
CA THR A 377 26.81 3.61 0.66
C THR A 377 26.91 3.16 2.12
N ALA A 378 25.79 3.15 2.85
CA ALA A 378 25.78 2.71 4.25
C ALA A 378 26.10 1.21 4.39
N SER A 379 25.50 0.35 3.56
CA SER A 379 25.76 -1.10 3.55
C SER A 379 27.21 -1.42 3.20
N ILE A 380 27.75 -0.89 2.08
CA ILE A 380 29.14 -1.16 1.68
C ILE A 380 30.13 -0.61 2.71
N ALA A 381 29.91 0.59 3.26
CA ALA A 381 30.80 1.17 4.26
C ALA A 381 30.85 0.30 5.54
N LEU A 382 29.69 -0.15 6.04
CA LEU A 382 29.64 -0.95 7.26
C LEU A 382 30.09 -2.41 7.03
N GLU A 383 29.69 -3.05 5.94
CA GLU A 383 29.98 -4.46 5.67
C GLU A 383 31.39 -4.71 5.11
N LYS A 384 31.90 -3.81 4.24
CA LYS A 384 33.15 -4.03 3.50
C LYS A 384 34.32 -3.23 4.04
N ALA A 385 34.12 -1.94 4.34
CA ALA A 385 35.18 -1.09 4.85
C ALA A 385 35.37 -1.25 6.37
N ALA A 386 34.28 -1.22 7.14
CA ALA A 386 34.33 -1.38 8.60
C ALA A 386 34.29 -2.85 9.07
N GLN A 387 33.88 -3.79 8.20
CA GLN A 387 33.71 -5.22 8.51
C GLN A 387 32.92 -5.44 9.81
N MET A 388 31.80 -4.73 9.93
CA MET A 388 31.08 -4.54 11.18
C MET A 388 30.54 -5.84 11.78
N GLU A 389 31.05 -6.18 12.97
CA GLU A 389 30.55 -7.25 13.84
C GLU A 389 29.43 -6.75 14.79
N SER A 390 28.97 -7.61 15.70
CA SER A 390 28.01 -7.27 16.76
C SER A 390 28.68 -6.79 18.05
N GLY A 391 27.91 -6.20 18.97
CA GLY A 391 28.36 -5.83 20.32
C GLY A 391 29.30 -4.62 20.41
N LYS A 392 29.58 -3.93 19.29
CA LYS A 392 30.36 -2.68 19.25
C LYS A 392 29.50 -1.47 19.62
N VAL A 393 30.16 -0.33 19.81
CA VAL A 393 29.51 0.99 19.91
C VAL A 393 29.80 1.78 18.64
N VAL A 394 28.76 2.24 17.95
CA VAL A 394 28.84 2.90 16.63
C VAL A 394 28.33 4.33 16.75
N LEU A 395 29.15 5.32 16.38
CA LEU A 395 28.74 6.72 16.27
C LEU A 395 28.37 7.05 14.82
N VAL A 396 27.12 7.47 14.59
CA VAL A 396 26.64 7.93 13.28
C VAL A 396 26.43 9.44 13.33
N THR A 397 27.12 10.19 12.48
CA THR A 397 26.90 11.64 12.31
C THR A 397 25.91 11.92 11.18
N ALA A 398 25.25 13.09 11.25
CA ALA A 398 24.16 13.45 10.32
C ALA A 398 23.09 12.35 10.19
N ALA A 399 22.83 11.64 11.31
CA ALA A 399 22.19 10.34 11.30
C ALA A 399 20.72 10.34 10.84
N ALA A 400 20.04 11.48 10.91
CA ALA A 400 18.68 11.66 10.37
C ALA A 400 18.68 12.17 8.91
N GLY A 401 19.79 11.98 8.18
CA GLY A 401 19.92 12.25 6.75
C GLY A 401 19.85 10.98 5.90
N GLY A 402 19.91 11.15 4.57
CA GLY A 402 19.71 10.07 3.57
C GLY A 402 20.49 8.79 3.86
N THR A 403 21.82 8.86 3.89
CA THR A 403 22.71 7.72 4.24
C THR A 403 22.66 7.39 5.73
N GLY A 404 22.59 8.41 6.60
CA GLY A 404 22.70 8.26 8.05
C GLY A 404 21.63 7.35 8.66
N GLN A 405 20.39 7.45 8.16
CA GLN A 405 19.28 6.64 8.68
C GLN A 405 19.45 5.14 8.35
N PHE A 406 20.09 4.81 7.22
CA PHE A 406 20.43 3.43 6.88
C PHE A 406 21.59 2.94 7.74
N ALA A 407 22.63 3.76 7.93
CA ALA A 407 23.77 3.40 8.78
C ALA A 407 23.34 3.09 10.24
N VAL A 408 22.41 3.88 10.79
CA VAL A 408 21.77 3.61 12.10
C VAL A 408 21.06 2.25 12.09
N GLN A 409 20.15 2.02 11.14
CA GLN A 409 19.34 0.80 11.11
C GLN A 409 20.20 -0.45 10.91
N LEU A 410 21.18 -0.42 10.00
CA LEU A 410 22.09 -1.53 9.76
C LEU A 410 22.97 -1.83 10.98
N ALA A 411 23.49 -0.80 11.67
CA ALA A 411 24.25 -0.99 12.90
C ALA A 411 23.39 -1.58 14.03
N LYS A 412 22.14 -1.12 14.21
CA LYS A 412 21.20 -1.71 15.17
C LYS A 412 20.84 -3.16 14.83
N LEU A 413 20.58 -3.47 13.56
CA LEU A 413 20.26 -4.82 13.09
C LEU A 413 21.43 -5.81 13.29
N ALA A 414 22.67 -5.33 13.19
CA ALA A 414 23.87 -6.11 13.53
C ALA A 414 24.08 -6.29 15.05
N GLY A 415 23.20 -5.77 15.91
CA GLY A 415 23.31 -5.91 17.36
C GLY A 415 24.33 -4.98 18.01
N ASN A 416 24.58 -3.80 17.42
CA ASN A 416 25.46 -2.78 17.99
C ASN A 416 24.69 -1.73 18.79
N LYS A 417 25.37 -1.12 19.77
CA LYS A 417 24.89 0.08 20.45
C LYS A 417 25.18 1.29 19.56
N VAL A 418 24.16 2.05 19.18
CA VAL A 418 24.27 3.19 18.28
C VAL A 418 24.12 4.50 19.03
N VAL A 419 25.07 5.39 18.81
CA VAL A 419 25.02 6.80 19.19
C VAL A 419 24.83 7.60 17.91
N ALA A 420 23.91 8.57 17.88
CA ALA A 420 23.55 9.28 16.66
C ALA A 420 23.47 10.79 16.85
N THR A 421 24.09 11.58 15.97
CA THR A 421 24.03 13.04 16.03
C THR A 421 23.09 13.62 14.96
N CYS A 422 22.29 14.60 15.36
CA CYS A 422 21.36 15.32 14.48
C CYS A 422 21.14 16.75 14.97
N GLY A 423 20.44 17.58 14.18
CA GLY A 423 20.09 18.94 14.55
C GLY A 423 18.59 19.19 14.49
N GLY A 424 17.96 19.34 15.64
CA GLY A 424 16.54 19.66 15.83
C GLY A 424 15.69 18.47 16.32
N LYS A 425 14.81 18.76 17.27
CA LYS A 425 13.94 17.80 17.99
C LYS A 425 13.20 16.79 17.11
N GLY A 426 12.71 17.19 15.93
CA GLY A 426 12.02 16.27 15.00
C GLY A 426 12.93 15.18 14.43
N LYS A 427 14.19 15.53 14.11
CA LYS A 427 15.22 14.56 13.71
C LYS A 427 15.65 13.68 14.88
N ALA A 428 15.67 14.25 16.09
CA ALA A 428 15.98 13.50 17.29
C ALA A 428 14.88 12.47 17.64
N ALA A 429 13.60 12.80 17.42
CA ALA A 429 12.49 11.87 17.57
C ALA A 429 12.60 10.69 16.59
N LEU A 430 12.78 10.96 15.29
CA LEU A 430 13.00 9.93 14.27
C LEU A 430 14.11 8.95 14.66
N LEU A 431 15.23 9.45 15.19
CA LEU A 431 16.35 8.58 15.60
C LEU A 431 16.03 7.71 16.82
N LYS A 432 15.19 8.19 17.75
CA LYS A 432 14.69 7.36 18.87
C LYS A 432 13.78 6.25 18.35
N ASP A 433 12.90 6.56 17.40
CA ASP A 433 11.99 5.58 16.78
C ASP A 433 12.76 4.52 15.97
N LEU A 434 13.90 4.88 15.37
CA LEU A 434 14.86 3.95 14.74
C LEU A 434 15.70 3.13 15.76
N GLY A 435 15.43 3.25 17.06
CA GLY A 435 16.07 2.44 18.11
C GLY A 435 17.49 2.86 18.50
N VAL A 436 17.91 4.09 18.21
CA VAL A 436 19.20 4.64 18.66
C VAL A 436 19.27 4.68 20.19
N ASP A 437 20.37 4.17 20.76
CA ASP A 437 20.59 4.10 22.21
C ASP A 437 20.91 5.48 22.83
N ARG A 438 21.65 6.33 22.10
CA ARG A 438 21.90 7.73 22.50
C ARG A 438 21.79 8.68 21.31
N VAL A 439 20.69 9.41 21.24
CA VAL A 439 20.50 10.51 20.29
C VAL A 439 21.04 11.81 20.87
N ILE A 440 21.91 12.50 20.15
CA ILE A 440 22.46 13.82 20.50
C ILE A 440 21.88 14.84 19.52
N ASP A 441 21.04 15.76 20.02
CA ASP A 441 20.60 16.92 19.24
C ASP A 441 21.59 18.08 19.48
N TYR A 442 22.50 18.30 18.54
CA TYR A 442 23.55 19.33 18.65
C TYR A 442 23.00 20.77 18.62
N LYS A 443 21.68 20.97 18.44
CA LYS A 443 21.03 22.28 18.62
C LYS A 443 20.51 22.51 20.04
N SER A 444 20.42 21.47 20.87
CA SER A 444 20.01 21.56 22.27
C SER A 444 21.06 21.08 23.28
N GLU A 445 22.08 20.37 22.82
CA GLU A 445 23.18 19.85 23.62
C GLU A 445 24.52 20.25 22.99
N ASP A 446 25.49 20.72 23.79
CA ASP A 446 26.85 20.94 23.29
C ASP A 446 27.59 19.59 23.18
N ILE A 447 27.94 19.22 21.96
CA ILE A 447 28.65 17.98 21.65
C ILE A 447 30.03 17.86 22.33
N LYS A 448 30.62 18.98 22.80
CA LYS A 448 31.88 18.97 23.56
C LYS A 448 31.72 18.54 25.02
N THR A 449 30.53 18.66 25.59
CA THR A 449 30.26 18.43 27.02
C THR A 449 29.23 17.33 27.27
N VAL A 450 28.66 16.77 26.21
CA VAL A 450 27.65 15.70 26.24
C VAL A 450 28.18 14.41 26.88
N ARG A 451 27.36 13.78 27.72
CA ARG A 451 27.63 12.46 28.33
C ARG A 451 26.89 11.34 27.58
N PHE A 452 27.53 10.18 27.52
CA PHE A 452 27.13 8.98 26.76
C PHE A 452 26.57 7.87 27.65
#